data_AF-A0A1C0A8N4-F1
#
_entry.id   AF-A0A1C0A8N4-F1
#
_cell.length_a   1.000
_cell.length_b   1.000
_cell.length_c   1.000
_cell.angle_alpha   90.00
_cell.angle_beta   90.00
_cell.angle_gamma   90.00
#
_symmetry.space_group_name_H-M   'P 1'
#
loop_
_entity.id
_entity.type
_entity.pdbx_description
1 polymer ?
#
loop_
_entity_poly.entity_id
_entity_poly.type
_entity_poly.pdbx_seq_one_letter_code
_entity_poly.pdbx_strand_id
1 'polypeptide(L)'
;MFEFKKKIIIVGLVLILGLMLVGCSKELTEIKEKQNMGRLKVTISNSNANNLKVQSISDMITIDKYEITVSKGNLNKTQEVDANTNEVVFNDLEVGDWTVEIIAVDTEGYNAYGGSHTSTVMADTITTANVELYLLDGNLNTSVTIPAGLNVVAGQVKLISNISEEDNIIKNLTIKGSTGTANFTEVKAKKWDIEVSLFDDNDTVVASGRNQIDILPSRDNNASITIETSTGGLDITINVNLSPSDPTGLNAELQNGEIVLNWDENLESNISGYMVYRSNNLDGVKEVINDNLVIENTYTDSNVEIGNTYYYWLIAYDSNGYSSDFSNVATIDMPLVEMVTVLAGTTSADNGDLTLDYDIEMGKYEVTNKEYVEFLNSAGVSPDGSYENQEVIDMDSDYCQISYDGSNFYVKYWTDSSGTAIDISDYPVVEVTWYGAVAYCNWLSEQEGLTPAYNLSEWELINTDKSTLEGYRLPTENEWEYTARGGVNGEATTYAGSNNIDEVAWYRGNSDIEGSSNFSIGMGTLSIGQKKANELNIYDMSGNVWEMTDSIDSLDSRRIFVRGGGSTNYSSRCEVTYSDTFYKSNSGYPQGFRITRTKI
;
A
#
# COMPACT_ATOMS: atom_id res chain seq x y z
N MET A 1 24.05 -23.01 64.32
CA MET A 1 23.07 -23.76 63.50
C MET A 1 21.61 -23.58 63.98
N PHE A 2 21.34 -23.47 65.29
CA PHE A 2 19.99 -23.26 65.85
C PHE A 2 19.39 -21.85 65.58
N GLU A 3 20.23 -20.81 65.61
CA GLU A 3 19.86 -19.42 65.28
C GLU A 3 19.42 -19.24 63.80
N PHE A 4 20.08 -19.95 62.89
CA PHE A 4 19.82 -19.82 61.45
C PHE A 4 18.48 -20.46 61.03
N LYS A 5 18.11 -21.60 61.65
CA LYS A 5 16.82 -22.25 61.41
C LYS A 5 15.62 -21.45 61.97
N LYS A 6 15.78 -20.72 63.08
CA LYS A 6 14.74 -19.83 63.62
C LYS A 6 14.48 -18.63 62.71
N LYS A 7 15.53 -18.03 62.13
CA LYS A 7 15.38 -16.91 61.18
C LYS A 7 14.66 -17.32 59.90
N ILE A 8 14.94 -18.52 59.36
CA ILE A 8 14.28 -19.00 58.13
C ILE A 8 12.78 -19.30 58.34
N ILE A 9 12.41 -19.86 59.50
CA ILE A 9 10.98 -20.15 59.82
C ILE A 9 10.19 -18.85 60.06
N ILE A 10 10.80 -17.86 60.73
CA ILE A 10 10.15 -16.56 60.97
C ILE A 10 10.01 -15.77 59.67
N VAL A 11 11.01 -15.77 58.79
CA VAL A 11 10.92 -15.11 57.47
C VAL A 11 9.89 -15.81 56.58
N GLY A 12 9.81 -17.14 56.61
CA GLY A 12 8.78 -17.90 55.89
C GLY A 12 7.35 -17.63 56.38
N LEU A 13 7.12 -17.57 57.69
CA LEU A 13 5.80 -17.22 58.24
C LEU A 13 5.40 -15.77 57.96
N VAL A 14 6.36 -14.83 57.98
CA VAL A 14 6.11 -13.41 57.66
C VAL A 14 5.82 -13.22 56.18
N LEU A 15 6.46 -13.96 55.28
CA LEU A 15 6.12 -13.96 53.85
C LEU A 15 4.74 -14.55 53.58
N ILE A 16 4.37 -15.65 54.26
CA ILE A 16 3.05 -16.29 54.09
C ILE A 16 1.92 -15.40 54.66
N LEU A 17 2.12 -14.78 55.83
CA LEU A 17 1.17 -13.79 56.36
C LEU A 17 1.12 -12.53 55.47
N GLY A 18 2.26 -12.08 54.94
CA GLY A 18 2.33 -10.95 54.01
C GLY A 18 1.57 -11.22 52.70
N LEU A 19 1.70 -12.41 52.12
CA LEU A 19 0.99 -12.82 50.91
C LEU A 19 -0.52 -13.01 51.16
N MET A 20 -0.94 -13.56 52.31
CA MET A 20 -2.35 -13.63 52.68
C MET A 20 -2.96 -12.25 52.97
N LEU A 21 -2.22 -11.33 53.60
CA LEU A 21 -2.65 -9.95 53.84
C LEU A 21 -2.75 -9.15 52.55
N VAL A 22 -1.83 -9.34 51.60
CA VAL A 22 -1.86 -8.68 50.28
C VAL A 22 -3.01 -9.24 49.41
N GLY A 23 -3.24 -10.55 49.43
CA GLY A 23 -4.39 -11.18 48.75
C GLY A 23 -5.73 -10.74 49.32
N CYS A 24 -5.86 -10.74 50.66
CA CYS A 24 -7.06 -10.30 51.36
C CYS A 24 -7.26 -8.78 51.23
N SER A 25 -6.18 -7.97 51.17
CA SER A 25 -6.30 -6.54 50.87
C SER A 25 -6.71 -6.28 49.42
N LYS A 26 -6.25 -7.09 48.46
CA LYS A 26 -6.69 -6.99 47.06
C LYS A 26 -8.18 -7.31 46.94
N GLU A 27 -8.64 -8.40 47.55
CA GLU A 27 -10.07 -8.75 47.60
C GLU A 27 -10.90 -7.69 48.34
N LEU A 28 -10.44 -7.15 49.47
CA LEU A 28 -11.12 -6.05 50.17
C LEU A 28 -11.12 -4.72 49.39
N THR A 29 -10.10 -4.48 48.57
CA THR A 29 -10.02 -3.28 47.70
C THR A 29 -10.93 -3.46 46.49
N GLU A 30 -10.95 -4.62 45.85
CA GLU A 30 -11.88 -4.96 44.78
C GLU A 30 -13.35 -4.97 45.26
N ILE A 31 -13.61 -5.43 46.48
CA ILE A 31 -14.96 -5.40 47.10
C ILE A 31 -15.37 -3.97 47.45
N LYS A 32 -14.45 -3.11 47.91
CA LYS A 32 -14.72 -1.68 48.15
C LYS A 32 -14.87 -0.86 46.86
N GLU A 33 -14.11 -1.18 45.83
CA GLU A 33 -14.24 -0.56 44.51
C GLU A 33 -15.57 -0.93 43.87
N LYS A 34 -16.01 -2.21 43.93
CA LYS A 34 -17.34 -2.62 43.45
C LYS A 34 -18.50 -1.92 44.18
N GLN A 35 -18.35 -1.59 45.46
CA GLN A 35 -19.36 -0.81 46.21
C GLN A 35 -19.46 0.66 45.80
N ASN A 36 -18.55 1.15 44.94
CA ASN A 36 -18.52 2.52 44.47
C ASN A 36 -18.71 2.61 42.94
N MET A 37 -19.27 1.56 42.34
CA MET A 37 -19.63 1.50 40.93
C MET A 37 -21.14 1.56 40.77
N GLY A 38 -21.59 2.22 39.71
CA GLY A 38 -22.98 2.24 39.26
C GLY A 38 -23.08 1.81 37.80
N ARG A 39 -24.31 1.89 37.28
CA ARG A 39 -24.62 1.61 35.88
C ARG A 39 -25.33 2.81 35.28
N LEU A 40 -25.04 3.08 34.01
CA LEU A 40 -25.69 4.14 33.24
C LEU A 40 -26.48 3.50 32.11
N LYS A 41 -27.80 3.63 32.19
CA LYS A 41 -28.71 3.30 31.11
C LYS A 41 -28.89 4.53 30.24
N VAL A 42 -28.41 4.46 29.01
CA VAL A 42 -28.63 5.47 27.98
C VAL A 42 -29.91 5.09 27.25
N THR A 43 -30.87 6.02 27.23
CA THR A 43 -32.10 5.87 26.44
C THR A 43 -32.01 6.84 25.27
N ILE A 44 -32.17 6.31 24.06
CA ILE A 44 -32.16 7.09 22.83
C ILE A 44 -33.58 7.60 22.64
N SER A 45 -33.83 8.82 23.12
CA SER A 45 -35.14 9.43 22.97
C SER A 45 -35.20 10.21 21.66
N ASN A 46 -35.81 9.62 20.63
CA ASN A 46 -36.38 10.36 19.51
C ASN A 46 -37.68 11.03 19.97
N SER A 47 -37.62 11.92 20.97
CA SER A 47 -38.80 12.60 21.55
C SER A 47 -39.53 13.52 20.58
N ASN A 48 -39.01 13.70 19.37
CA ASN A 48 -39.69 14.37 18.28
C ASN A 48 -40.22 13.42 17.20
N ALA A 49 -40.45 12.11 17.41
CA ALA A 49 -41.14 11.29 16.39
C ALA A 49 -42.53 11.85 15.95
N ASN A 50 -43.11 12.81 16.69
CA ASN A 50 -44.30 13.57 16.26
C ASN A 50 -44.05 15.04 15.88
N ASN A 51 -42.83 15.58 16.05
CA ASN A 51 -42.44 16.95 15.68
C ASN A 51 -41.20 17.04 14.75
N LEU A 52 -40.53 15.92 14.43
CA LEU A 52 -39.63 15.67 13.30
C LEU A 52 -40.41 15.50 11.99
N LYS A 53 -41.72 15.78 12.02
CA LYS A 53 -42.45 16.38 10.90
C LYS A 53 -42.00 17.84 10.64
N VAL A 54 -40.73 18.18 10.87
CA VAL A 54 -40.10 19.32 10.20
C VAL A 54 -39.77 18.84 8.78
N GLN A 55 -40.82 18.79 7.97
CA GLN A 55 -40.85 18.80 6.51
C GLN A 55 -39.53 18.46 5.78
N SER A 56 -39.44 17.23 5.26
CA SER A 56 -38.94 16.85 3.91
C SER A 56 -37.54 16.24 3.66
N ILE A 57 -36.66 16.03 4.66
CA ILE A 57 -35.43 15.19 4.48
C ILE A 57 -35.45 13.89 5.30
N SER A 58 -36.41 13.70 6.20
CA SER A 58 -36.52 12.46 7.02
C SER A 58 -36.71 11.19 6.19
N ASP A 59 -37.20 11.33 4.95
CA ASP A 59 -37.39 10.21 4.04
C ASP A 59 -36.09 9.86 3.27
N MET A 60 -35.05 10.70 3.37
CA MET A 60 -33.74 10.53 2.71
C MET A 60 -32.65 10.00 3.66
N ILE A 61 -32.84 10.12 4.98
CA ILE A 61 -31.84 9.70 5.96
C ILE A 61 -32.34 8.47 6.70
N THR A 62 -31.77 7.32 6.37
CA THR A 62 -32.02 6.07 7.10
C THR A 62 -30.88 5.84 8.07
N ILE A 63 -31.17 5.67 9.36
CA ILE A 63 -30.13 5.36 10.36
C ILE A 63 -29.73 3.90 10.23
N ASP A 64 -28.43 3.64 10.17
CA ASP A 64 -27.84 2.30 10.19
C ASP A 64 -27.49 1.88 11.62
N LYS A 65 -26.80 2.78 12.34
CA LYS A 65 -26.26 2.50 13.66
C LYS A 65 -26.19 3.73 14.56
N TYR A 66 -26.04 3.49 15.85
CA TYR A 66 -25.69 4.50 16.85
C TYR A 66 -24.33 4.20 17.46
N GLU A 67 -23.47 5.21 17.49
CA GLU A 67 -22.22 5.20 18.27
C GLU A 67 -22.46 5.97 19.56
N ILE A 68 -22.38 5.26 20.70
CA ILE A 68 -22.68 5.81 22.02
C ILE A 68 -21.40 5.82 22.85
N THR A 69 -20.98 7.01 23.26
CA THR A 69 -19.80 7.19 24.12
C THR A 69 -20.24 7.74 25.47
N VAL A 70 -19.80 7.10 26.55
CA VAL A 70 -19.93 7.63 27.91
C VAL A 70 -18.55 8.02 28.42
N SER A 71 -18.40 9.25 28.95
CA SER A 71 -17.11 9.78 29.39
C SER A 71 -17.18 10.49 30.74
N LYS A 72 -16.07 10.41 31.49
CA LYS A 72 -15.84 11.12 32.76
C LYS A 72 -14.34 11.40 32.90
N GLY A 73 -13.93 12.66 32.73
CA GLY A 73 -12.51 13.00 32.70
C GLY A 73 -11.79 12.27 31.57
N ASN A 74 -10.78 11.46 31.89
CA ASN A 74 -10.04 10.66 30.91
C ASN A 74 -10.64 9.26 30.68
N LEU A 75 -11.68 8.88 31.43
CA LEU A 75 -12.34 7.59 31.25
C LEU A 75 -13.39 7.73 30.15
N ASN A 76 -13.40 6.79 29.20
CA ASN A 76 -14.47 6.65 28.23
C ASN A 76 -14.78 5.17 27.96
N LYS A 77 -16.01 4.89 27.54
CA LYS A 77 -16.42 3.62 26.94
C LYS A 77 -17.32 3.94 25.75
N THR A 78 -17.07 3.28 24.62
CA THR A 78 -17.86 3.44 23.40
C THR A 78 -18.50 2.11 23.04
N GLN A 79 -19.74 2.15 22.58
CA GLN A 79 -20.45 1.00 22.05
C GLN A 79 -21.19 1.40 20.78
N GLU A 80 -21.05 0.56 19.77
CA GLU A 80 -21.85 0.62 18.54
C GLU A 80 -23.06 -0.31 18.70
N VAL A 81 -24.24 0.17 18.30
CA VAL A 81 -25.49 -0.59 18.31
C VAL A 81 -26.30 -0.32 17.04
N ASP A 82 -27.14 -1.28 16.64
CA ASP A 82 -28.00 -1.12 15.49
C ASP A 82 -29.04 0.02 15.65
N ALA A 83 -29.59 0.50 14.53
CA ALA A 83 -30.62 1.54 14.52
C ALA A 83 -31.93 1.18 15.23
N ASN A 84 -32.18 -0.10 15.56
CA ASN A 84 -33.38 -0.55 16.27
C ASN A 84 -33.21 -0.50 17.79
N THR A 85 -31.99 -0.25 18.27
CA THR A 85 -31.65 -0.22 19.68
C THR A 85 -32.11 1.10 20.30
N ASN A 86 -33.02 1.01 21.28
CA ASN A 86 -33.54 2.20 21.97
C ASN A 86 -32.85 2.46 23.32
N GLU A 87 -32.13 1.47 23.84
CA GLU A 87 -31.53 1.53 25.17
C GLU A 87 -30.21 0.75 25.22
N VAL A 88 -29.19 1.33 25.83
CA VAL A 88 -27.88 0.71 26.06
C VAL A 88 -27.48 0.89 27.51
N VAL A 89 -26.93 -0.16 28.13
CA VAL A 89 -26.52 -0.12 29.54
C VAL A 89 -25.01 -0.28 29.66
N PHE A 90 -24.36 0.77 30.12
CA PHE A 90 -22.95 0.74 30.49
C PHE A 90 -22.81 0.32 31.95
N ASN A 91 -22.14 -0.81 32.16
CA ASN A 91 -21.88 -1.36 33.48
C ASN A 91 -20.52 -0.91 34.02
N ASP A 92 -20.34 -1.09 35.33
CA ASP A 92 -19.09 -0.85 36.04
C ASP A 92 -18.53 0.56 35.72
N LEU A 93 -19.32 1.57 36.04
CA LEU A 93 -18.94 2.98 35.94
C LEU A 93 -18.74 3.56 37.34
N GLU A 94 -17.67 4.34 37.52
CA GLU A 94 -17.44 5.04 38.78
C GLU A 94 -18.58 6.01 39.11
N VAL A 95 -18.92 6.13 40.40
CA VAL A 95 -19.85 7.17 40.88
C VAL A 95 -19.38 8.58 40.46
N GLY A 96 -20.31 9.43 40.05
CA GLY A 96 -20.05 10.81 39.66
C GLY A 96 -20.73 11.19 38.35
N ASP A 97 -20.43 12.40 37.85
CA ASP A 97 -21.02 12.94 36.63
C ASP A 97 -20.35 12.32 35.40
N TRP A 98 -21.16 11.71 34.54
CA TRP A 98 -20.77 11.18 33.24
C TRP A 98 -21.48 11.97 32.15
N THR A 99 -20.77 12.28 31.08
CA THR A 99 -21.33 12.79 29.84
C THR A 99 -21.62 11.62 28.92
N VAL A 100 -22.80 11.62 28.31
CA VAL A 100 -23.21 10.68 27.28
C VAL A 100 -23.25 11.46 25.97
N GLU A 101 -22.57 10.97 24.95
CA GLU A 101 -22.63 11.46 23.59
C GLU A 101 -23.17 10.34 22.70
N ILE A 102 -24.14 10.67 21.85
CA ILE A 102 -24.70 9.75 20.86
C ILE A 102 -24.53 10.38 19.49
N ILE A 103 -23.97 9.61 18.57
CA ILE A 103 -23.95 9.90 17.14
C ILE A 103 -24.80 8.84 16.43
N ALA A 104 -25.78 9.28 15.64
CA ALA A 104 -26.52 8.39 14.75
C ALA A 104 -25.88 8.47 13.37
N VAL A 105 -25.44 7.33 12.86
CA VAL A 105 -24.81 7.20 11.55
C VAL A 105 -25.85 6.67 10.56
N ASP A 106 -25.97 7.32 9.42
CA ASP A 106 -26.89 6.87 8.37
C ASP A 106 -26.33 5.70 7.55
N THR A 107 -27.17 5.11 6.70
CA THR A 107 -26.83 3.98 5.82
C THR A 107 -25.79 4.32 4.76
N GLU A 108 -25.37 5.58 4.65
CA GLU A 108 -24.28 6.02 3.77
C GLU A 108 -22.99 6.28 4.57
N GLY A 109 -22.99 6.01 5.89
CA GLY A 109 -21.81 6.16 6.75
C GLY A 109 -21.62 7.56 7.34
N TYR A 110 -22.56 8.49 7.13
CA TYR A 110 -22.43 9.86 7.63
C TYR A 110 -23.09 10.06 8.99
N ASN A 111 -22.49 10.94 9.80
CA ASN A 111 -23.07 11.37 11.06
C ASN A 111 -24.32 12.22 10.80
N ALA A 112 -25.49 11.62 10.96
CA ALA A 112 -26.75 12.28 10.66
C ALA A 112 -27.30 13.09 11.84
N TYR A 113 -27.20 12.53 13.05
CA TYR A 113 -27.70 13.16 14.26
C TYR A 113 -26.66 13.10 15.37
N GLY A 114 -26.69 14.11 16.24
CA GLY A 114 -25.89 14.16 17.45
C GLY A 114 -26.74 14.53 18.65
N GLY A 115 -26.29 14.12 19.83
CA GLY A 115 -26.88 14.54 21.09
C GLY A 115 -25.91 14.32 22.24
N SER A 116 -26.00 15.17 23.26
CA SER A 116 -25.19 15.06 24.47
C SER A 116 -26.04 15.31 25.72
N HIS A 117 -25.75 14.57 26.78
CA HIS A 117 -26.41 14.72 28.08
C HIS A 117 -25.48 14.34 29.22
N THR A 118 -25.52 15.09 30.33
CA THR A 118 -24.76 14.76 31.55
C THR A 118 -25.68 14.16 32.60
N SER A 119 -25.24 13.08 33.24
CA SER A 119 -25.99 12.40 34.31
C SER A 119 -25.07 11.90 35.41
N THR A 120 -25.54 11.99 36.66
CA THR A 120 -24.79 11.52 37.83
C THR A 120 -25.04 10.04 38.09
N VAL A 121 -24.02 9.21 37.92
CA VAL A 121 -24.04 7.77 38.25
C VAL A 121 -23.94 7.60 39.77
N MET A 122 -24.87 6.85 40.37
CA MET A 122 -24.88 6.54 41.81
C MET A 122 -24.58 5.06 42.08
N ALA A 123 -23.91 4.77 43.20
CA ALA A 123 -23.47 3.43 43.57
C ALA A 123 -24.65 2.45 43.64
N ASP A 124 -24.45 1.22 43.16
CA ASP A 124 -25.43 0.12 43.20
C ASP A 124 -26.80 0.42 42.53
N THR A 125 -26.91 1.50 41.76
CA THR A 125 -28.13 1.88 41.04
C THR A 125 -27.94 1.86 39.52
N ILE A 126 -29.04 2.02 38.79
CA ILE A 126 -29.05 2.31 37.36
C ILE A 126 -29.54 3.75 37.21
N THR A 127 -28.64 4.68 36.88
CA THR A 127 -29.03 6.04 36.46
C THR A 127 -29.50 5.97 35.00
N THR A 128 -30.56 6.70 34.65
CA THR A 128 -31.01 6.81 33.25
C THR A 128 -30.64 8.18 32.71
N ALA A 129 -29.90 8.21 31.58
CA ALA A 129 -29.65 9.39 30.78
C ALA A 129 -30.57 9.35 29.55
N ASN A 130 -31.39 10.38 29.36
CA ASN A 130 -32.19 10.55 28.15
C ASN A 130 -31.48 11.56 27.26
N VAL A 131 -30.99 11.11 26.12
CA VAL A 131 -30.30 11.97 25.16
C VAL A 131 -31.29 12.34 24.06
N GLU A 132 -31.48 13.65 23.87
CA GLU A 132 -32.24 14.18 22.74
C GLU A 132 -31.31 14.37 21.55
N LEU A 133 -31.70 13.83 20.40
CA LEU A 133 -30.95 13.92 19.16
C LEU A 133 -31.44 15.08 18.30
N TYR A 134 -30.50 15.78 17.68
CA TYR A 134 -30.76 16.81 16.68
C TYR A 134 -29.98 16.50 15.39
N LEU A 135 -30.51 16.92 14.24
CA LEU A 135 -29.79 16.83 12.96
C LEU A 135 -28.53 17.68 13.04
N LEU A 136 -27.41 17.10 12.61
CA LEU A 136 -26.17 17.83 12.48
C LEU A 136 -26.22 18.79 11.29
N ASP A 137 -25.39 19.82 11.33
CA ASP A 137 -25.28 20.77 10.22
C ASP A 137 -24.43 20.17 9.09
N GLY A 138 -24.68 20.60 7.86
CA GLY A 138 -23.87 20.28 6.68
C GLY A 138 -23.23 21.52 6.09
N ASN A 139 -22.44 21.35 5.04
CA ASN A 139 -21.92 22.45 4.23
C ASN A 139 -22.57 22.42 2.85
N LEU A 140 -22.61 23.57 2.18
CA LEU A 140 -23.04 23.69 0.78
C LEU A 140 -21.99 24.44 -0.01
N ASN A 141 -21.44 23.80 -1.05
CA ASN A 141 -20.58 24.46 -2.02
C ASN A 141 -21.34 24.56 -3.33
N THR A 142 -21.51 25.77 -3.85
CA THR A 142 -22.25 26.01 -5.10
C THR A 142 -21.31 26.40 -6.23
N SER A 143 -21.55 25.85 -7.42
CA SER A 143 -20.94 26.28 -8.67
C SER A 143 -22.03 26.68 -9.64
N VAL A 144 -22.10 27.97 -9.96
CA VAL A 144 -23.08 28.56 -10.87
C VAL A 144 -22.44 28.75 -12.25
N THR A 145 -22.99 28.08 -13.27
CA THR A 145 -22.60 28.30 -14.67
C THR A 145 -23.31 29.54 -15.22
N ILE A 146 -22.54 30.55 -15.64
CA ILE A 146 -23.05 31.81 -16.20
C ILE A 146 -23.23 31.66 -17.72
N PRO A 147 -24.45 31.84 -18.26
CA PRO A 147 -24.72 31.74 -19.69
C PRO A 147 -23.94 32.75 -20.52
N ALA A 148 -23.47 32.30 -21.69
CA ALA A 148 -22.86 33.20 -22.66
C ALA A 148 -23.87 34.27 -23.14
N GLY A 149 -23.41 35.52 -23.26
CA GLY A 149 -24.22 36.64 -23.76
C GLY A 149 -24.91 37.50 -22.69
N LEU A 150 -24.79 37.14 -21.40
CA LEU A 150 -25.19 38.00 -20.29
C LEU A 150 -24.00 38.85 -19.82
N ASN A 151 -24.22 40.15 -19.57
CA ASN A 151 -23.24 40.99 -18.88
C ASN A 151 -23.42 40.80 -17.37
N VAL A 152 -22.59 39.96 -16.76
CA VAL A 152 -22.66 39.63 -15.33
C VAL A 152 -21.37 40.05 -14.67
N VAL A 153 -21.47 40.91 -13.66
CA VAL A 153 -20.32 41.39 -12.87
C VAL A 153 -20.42 41.06 -11.39
N ALA A 154 -21.62 40.72 -10.92
CA ALA A 154 -21.85 40.22 -9.57
C ALA A 154 -22.95 39.16 -9.58
N GLY A 155 -23.01 38.38 -8.51
CA GLY A 155 -24.10 37.46 -8.27
C GLY A 155 -24.17 37.07 -6.80
N GLN A 156 -25.29 36.47 -6.41
CA GLN A 156 -25.48 35.95 -5.07
C GLN A 156 -26.27 34.64 -5.10
N VAL A 157 -26.01 33.82 -4.10
CA VAL A 157 -26.81 32.65 -3.76
C VAL A 157 -27.46 32.92 -2.41
N LYS A 158 -28.77 32.74 -2.35
CA LYS A 158 -29.58 32.90 -1.14
C LYS A 158 -30.25 31.57 -0.81
N LEU A 159 -29.99 31.07 0.39
CA LEU A 159 -30.77 30.02 1.01
C LEU A 159 -31.93 30.65 1.79
N ILE A 160 -33.14 30.24 1.45
CA ILE A 160 -34.39 30.77 1.99
C ILE A 160 -35.00 29.71 2.90
N SER A 161 -35.14 30.07 4.16
CA SER A 161 -35.76 29.21 5.17
C SER A 161 -37.27 29.30 5.06
N ASN A 162 -37.92 28.13 4.99
CA ASN A 162 -39.38 28.03 4.97
C ASN A 162 -40.02 28.20 6.37
N ILE A 163 -39.20 28.47 7.40
CA ILE A 163 -39.62 28.57 8.80
C ILE A 163 -39.58 30.02 9.29
N SER A 164 -38.50 30.75 8.99
CA SER A 164 -38.30 32.14 9.42
C SER A 164 -37.40 32.88 8.43
N GLU A 165 -37.78 34.09 8.03
CA GLU A 165 -36.94 34.93 7.15
C GLU A 165 -35.61 35.35 7.80
N GLU A 166 -35.52 35.33 9.14
CA GLU A 166 -34.29 35.64 9.88
C GLU A 166 -33.23 34.54 9.73
N ASP A 167 -33.62 33.33 9.34
CA ASP A 167 -32.71 32.20 9.10
C ASP A 167 -32.17 32.17 7.65
N ASN A 168 -32.55 33.13 6.81
CA ASN A 168 -32.09 33.20 5.42
C ASN A 168 -30.59 33.48 5.38
N ILE A 169 -29.84 32.72 4.56
CA ILE A 169 -28.40 32.87 4.42
C ILE A 169 -28.09 33.38 3.02
N ILE A 170 -27.31 34.45 2.89
CA ILE A 170 -26.92 35.03 1.59
C ILE A 170 -25.40 35.01 1.49
N LYS A 171 -24.88 34.56 0.34
CA LYS A 171 -23.47 34.64 -0.02
C LYS A 171 -23.33 35.21 -1.42
N ASN A 172 -22.38 36.14 -1.58
CA ASN A 172 -22.02 36.65 -2.89
C ASN A 172 -21.19 35.60 -3.66
N LEU A 173 -21.42 35.49 -4.96
CA LEU A 173 -20.64 34.66 -5.86
C LEU A 173 -19.24 35.24 -6.04
N THR A 174 -18.24 34.38 -5.97
CA THR A 174 -16.89 34.67 -6.48
C THR A 174 -16.85 34.30 -7.95
N ILE A 175 -16.93 35.29 -8.84
CA ILE A 175 -17.00 35.07 -10.29
C ILE A 175 -15.61 34.96 -10.91
N LYS A 176 -15.38 33.91 -11.69
CA LYS A 176 -14.20 33.70 -12.54
C LYS A 176 -14.64 33.21 -13.92
N GLY A 177 -14.51 34.08 -14.92
CA GLY A 177 -14.92 33.78 -16.29
C GLY A 177 -16.43 33.50 -16.38
N SER A 178 -16.81 32.33 -16.89
CA SER A 178 -18.21 31.88 -17.03
C SER A 178 -18.73 31.10 -15.82
N THR A 179 -18.05 31.16 -14.67
CA THR A 179 -18.42 30.42 -13.46
C THR A 179 -18.43 31.33 -12.24
N GLY A 180 -19.34 31.10 -11.30
CA GLY A 180 -19.36 31.77 -10.00
C GLY A 180 -19.53 30.76 -8.87
N THR A 181 -18.82 30.92 -7.76
CA THR A 181 -18.92 29.98 -6.62
C THR A 181 -19.34 30.67 -5.33
N ALA A 182 -20.08 29.96 -4.48
CA ALA A 182 -20.39 30.39 -3.11
C ALA A 182 -20.44 29.19 -2.15
N ASN A 183 -19.74 29.33 -1.02
CA ASN A 183 -19.63 28.28 -0.01
C ASN A 183 -20.33 28.72 1.28
N PHE A 184 -21.11 27.80 1.84
CA PHE A 184 -21.87 27.95 3.07
C PHE A 184 -21.43 26.85 4.03
N THR A 185 -21.05 27.24 5.25
CA THR A 185 -20.61 26.33 6.30
C THR A 185 -21.65 26.29 7.42
N GLU A 186 -21.76 25.15 8.11
CA GLU A 186 -22.68 24.99 9.26
C GLU A 186 -24.15 25.33 8.90
N VAL A 187 -24.57 24.88 7.72
CA VAL A 187 -25.95 25.06 7.24
C VAL A 187 -26.83 23.99 7.86
N LYS A 188 -27.95 24.41 8.45
CA LYS A 188 -28.95 23.48 9.00
C LYS A 188 -29.35 22.47 7.93
N ALA A 189 -29.19 21.18 8.23
CA ALA A 189 -29.65 20.12 7.37
C ALA A 189 -31.19 20.15 7.32
N LYS A 190 -31.72 20.53 6.16
CA LYS A 190 -33.15 20.61 5.79
C LYS A 190 -33.27 20.85 4.30
N LYS A 191 -34.50 20.78 3.82
CA LYS A 191 -34.85 21.34 2.52
C LYS A 191 -34.84 22.86 2.58
N TRP A 192 -34.04 23.47 1.70
CA TRP A 192 -33.97 24.91 1.52
C TRP A 192 -34.54 25.28 0.16
N ASP A 193 -35.23 26.42 0.10
CA ASP A 193 -35.43 27.10 -1.18
C ASP A 193 -34.13 27.83 -1.51
N ILE A 194 -33.49 27.51 -2.64
CA ILE A 194 -32.28 28.16 -3.12
C ILE A 194 -32.63 29.14 -4.25
N GLU A 195 -32.20 30.38 -4.10
CA GLU A 195 -32.34 31.44 -5.08
C GLU A 195 -30.96 31.88 -5.56
N VAL A 196 -30.78 31.96 -6.87
CA VAL A 196 -29.59 32.55 -7.48
C VAL A 196 -30.00 33.83 -8.19
N SER A 197 -29.22 34.89 -8.02
CA SER A 197 -29.41 36.15 -8.75
C SER A 197 -28.09 36.63 -9.31
N LEU A 198 -28.08 37.00 -10.59
CA LEU A 198 -26.93 37.57 -11.31
C LEU A 198 -27.23 39.03 -11.66
N PHE A 199 -26.22 39.89 -11.54
CA PHE A 199 -26.33 41.34 -11.69
C PHE A 199 -25.36 41.87 -12.75
N ASP A 200 -25.81 42.88 -13.49
CA ASP A 200 -24.96 43.69 -14.37
C ASP A 200 -24.25 44.84 -13.62
N ASP A 201 -23.50 45.66 -14.36
CA ASP A 201 -22.75 46.82 -13.85
C ASP A 201 -23.61 47.90 -13.17
N ASN A 202 -24.94 47.85 -13.34
CA ASN A 202 -25.88 48.82 -12.77
C ASN A 202 -26.67 48.23 -11.59
N ASP A 203 -26.21 47.12 -11.00
CA ASP A 203 -26.92 46.36 -9.97
C ASP A 203 -28.30 45.84 -10.42
N THR A 204 -28.53 45.70 -11.73
CA THR A 204 -29.80 45.19 -12.27
C THR A 204 -29.74 43.68 -12.37
N VAL A 205 -30.78 42.98 -11.87
CA VAL A 205 -30.90 41.53 -12.00
C VAL A 205 -31.08 41.16 -13.47
N VAL A 206 -30.07 40.50 -14.04
CA VAL A 206 -30.08 40.02 -15.44
C VAL A 206 -30.51 38.57 -15.57
N ALA A 207 -30.43 37.80 -14.49
CA ALA A 207 -30.92 36.43 -14.40
C ALA A 207 -31.20 36.09 -12.93
N SER A 208 -32.34 35.46 -12.66
CA SER A 208 -32.62 34.88 -11.35
C SER A 208 -33.47 33.62 -11.45
N GLY A 209 -33.14 32.60 -10.67
CA GLY A 209 -33.93 31.38 -10.59
C GLY A 209 -34.14 30.98 -9.14
N ARG A 210 -35.15 30.14 -8.91
CA ARG A 210 -35.36 29.43 -7.64
C ARG A 210 -35.54 27.95 -7.88
N ASN A 211 -35.01 27.13 -6.98
CA ASN A 211 -35.38 25.72 -6.85
C ASN A 211 -35.22 25.30 -5.39
N GLN A 212 -35.28 24.00 -5.11
CA GLN A 212 -35.06 23.41 -3.82
C GLN A 212 -33.74 22.67 -3.80
N ILE A 213 -33.11 22.67 -2.64
CA ILE A 213 -31.92 21.88 -2.36
C ILE A 213 -32.09 21.20 -1.00
N ASP A 214 -31.81 19.92 -0.97
CA ASP A 214 -31.71 19.16 0.27
C ASP A 214 -30.25 19.25 0.75
N ILE A 215 -30.07 19.82 1.94
CA ILE A 215 -28.77 19.84 2.60
C ILE A 215 -28.75 18.69 3.60
N LEU A 216 -27.87 17.73 3.35
CA LEU A 216 -27.68 16.58 4.21
C LEU A 216 -26.66 16.88 5.32
N PRO A 217 -26.84 16.29 6.51
CA PRO A 217 -25.99 16.53 7.68
C PRO A 217 -24.57 16.00 7.47
N SER A 218 -23.60 16.72 8.03
CA SER A 218 -22.17 16.36 8.08
C SER A 218 -21.54 15.98 6.72
N ARG A 219 -22.09 16.51 5.63
CA ARG A 219 -21.61 16.33 4.27
C ARG A 219 -21.23 17.68 3.65
N ASP A 220 -20.28 17.63 2.72
CA ASP A 220 -20.05 18.72 1.76
C ASP A 220 -21.03 18.55 0.58
N ASN A 221 -22.18 19.21 0.68
CA ASN A 221 -23.20 19.17 -0.35
C ASN A 221 -22.71 20.04 -1.53
N ASN A 222 -22.09 19.41 -2.53
CA ASN A 222 -21.61 20.10 -3.71
C ASN A 222 -22.75 20.22 -4.73
N ALA A 223 -23.20 21.44 -5.01
CA ALA A 223 -24.29 21.73 -5.91
C ALA A 223 -23.81 22.44 -7.18
N SER A 224 -23.95 21.78 -8.32
CA SER A 224 -23.79 22.42 -9.63
C SER A 224 -25.11 23.04 -10.08
N ILE A 225 -25.11 24.35 -10.32
CA ILE A 225 -26.27 25.15 -10.71
C ILE A 225 -26.06 25.67 -12.13
N THR A 226 -26.90 25.22 -13.06
CA THR A 226 -26.95 25.78 -14.42
C THR A 226 -28.12 26.74 -14.54
N ILE A 227 -27.92 27.78 -15.35
CA ILE A 227 -28.95 28.75 -15.70
C ILE A 227 -29.25 28.56 -17.18
N GLU A 228 -30.44 28.08 -17.52
CA GLU A 228 -30.87 27.98 -18.91
C GLU A 228 -31.72 29.21 -19.27
N THR A 229 -31.32 29.97 -20.28
CA THR A 229 -32.10 31.11 -20.76
C THR A 229 -33.13 30.63 -21.79
N SER A 230 -34.42 30.76 -21.48
CA SER A 230 -35.46 30.61 -22.49
C SER A 230 -35.48 31.84 -23.40
N THR A 231 -35.87 31.67 -24.67
CA THR A 231 -35.94 32.77 -25.63
C THR A 231 -37.05 33.75 -25.24
N GLY A 232 -36.68 34.78 -24.46
CA GLY A 232 -37.52 35.97 -24.20
C GLY A 232 -38.06 36.16 -22.78
N GLY A 233 -37.54 35.47 -21.74
CA GLY A 233 -38.02 35.64 -20.36
C GLY A 233 -36.97 35.37 -19.27
N LEU A 234 -37.21 35.97 -18.09
CA LEU A 234 -36.40 35.91 -16.86
C LEU A 234 -36.58 34.61 -16.03
N ASP A 235 -37.40 33.66 -16.48
CA ASP A 235 -37.66 32.42 -15.75
C ASP A 235 -36.61 31.35 -16.06
N ILE A 236 -35.96 30.84 -15.01
CA ILE A 236 -34.79 29.96 -15.06
C ILE A 236 -35.09 28.67 -14.28
N THR A 237 -34.80 27.52 -14.90
CA THR A 237 -34.71 26.24 -14.19
C THR A 237 -33.33 26.12 -13.56
N ILE A 238 -33.26 26.03 -12.23
CA ILE A 238 -32.05 25.65 -11.52
C ILE A 238 -32.05 24.12 -11.44
N ASN A 239 -31.01 23.43 -11.86
CA ASN A 239 -30.80 22.02 -11.51
C ASN A 239 -29.82 21.96 -10.33
N VAL A 240 -30.05 21.07 -9.37
CA VAL A 240 -29.19 20.86 -8.21
C VAL A 240 -28.88 19.38 -8.14
N ASN A 241 -27.60 19.03 -8.26
CA ASN A 241 -27.13 17.66 -8.18
C ASN A 241 -25.99 17.58 -7.16
N LEU A 242 -26.02 16.57 -6.30
CA LEU A 242 -25.01 16.31 -5.27
C LEU A 242 -23.92 15.39 -5.83
N SER A 243 -22.66 15.74 -5.57
CA SER A 243 -21.52 14.85 -5.83
C SER A 243 -21.57 13.60 -4.96
N PRO A 244 -21.01 12.46 -5.43
CA PRO A 244 -20.67 11.33 -4.59
C PRO A 244 -19.78 11.69 -3.42
N SER A 245 -19.86 10.86 -2.39
CA SER A 245 -18.93 10.77 -1.27
C SER A 245 -17.54 10.36 -1.75
N ASP A 246 -16.52 10.84 -1.05
CA ASP A 246 -15.15 10.45 -1.33
C ASP A 246 -14.96 8.94 -1.06
N PRO A 247 -14.31 8.19 -1.96
CA PRO A 247 -14.02 6.79 -1.70
C PRO A 247 -13.11 6.65 -0.47
N THR A 248 -13.31 5.58 0.29
CA THR A 248 -12.53 5.31 1.51
C THR A 248 -11.94 3.90 1.49
N GLY A 249 -11.03 3.61 2.42
CA GLY A 249 -10.43 2.28 2.54
C GLY A 249 -9.49 1.90 1.40
N LEU A 250 -9.04 2.85 0.57
CA LEU A 250 -8.11 2.55 -0.52
C LEU A 250 -6.81 1.98 0.05
N ASN A 251 -6.45 0.78 -0.41
CA ASN A 251 -5.23 0.07 -0.08
C ASN A 251 -4.56 -0.45 -1.36
N ALA A 252 -3.23 -0.58 -1.32
CA ALA A 252 -2.42 -1.12 -2.41
C ALA A 252 -1.63 -2.33 -1.90
N GLU A 253 -1.64 -3.42 -2.66
CA GLU A 253 -0.91 -4.65 -2.34
C GLU A 253 -0.17 -5.17 -3.57
N LEU A 254 1.05 -5.66 -3.37
CA LEU A 254 1.81 -6.31 -4.44
C LEU A 254 1.35 -7.76 -4.58
N GLN A 255 0.92 -8.15 -5.78
CA GLN A 255 0.57 -9.52 -6.10
C GLN A 255 1.18 -9.90 -7.46
N ASN A 256 2.04 -10.92 -7.47
CA ASN A 256 2.71 -11.43 -8.68
C ASN A 256 3.43 -10.35 -9.53
N GLY A 257 4.00 -9.33 -8.90
CA GLY A 257 4.70 -8.24 -9.60
C GLY A 257 3.79 -7.11 -10.09
N GLU A 258 2.48 -7.19 -9.83
CA GLU A 258 1.49 -6.17 -10.15
C GLU A 258 0.95 -5.52 -8.87
N ILE A 259 0.50 -4.27 -8.96
CA ILE A 259 -0.13 -3.59 -7.83
C ILE A 259 -1.65 -3.79 -7.92
N VAL A 260 -2.21 -4.48 -6.92
CA VAL A 260 -3.66 -4.66 -6.76
C VAL A 260 -4.18 -3.65 -5.75
N LEU A 261 -5.08 -2.78 -6.21
CA LEU A 261 -5.78 -1.80 -5.40
C LEU A 261 -7.14 -2.35 -4.98
N ASN A 262 -7.54 -2.10 -3.74
CA ASN A 262 -8.87 -2.42 -3.21
C ASN A 262 -9.38 -1.26 -2.35
N TRP A 263 -10.70 -1.05 -2.30
CA TRP A 263 -11.32 0.02 -1.51
C TRP A 263 -12.73 -0.35 -1.02
N ASP A 264 -13.27 0.43 -0.10
CA ASP A 264 -14.63 0.24 0.41
C ASP A 264 -15.68 0.73 -0.60
N GLU A 265 -16.84 0.08 -0.64
CA GLU A 265 -17.93 0.45 -1.57
C GLU A 265 -18.59 1.77 -1.16
N ASN A 266 -18.70 2.70 -2.12
CA ASN A 266 -19.57 3.87 -1.99
C ASN A 266 -21.05 3.42 -1.93
N LEU A 267 -21.75 3.82 -0.86
CA LEU A 267 -23.09 3.32 -0.53
C LEU A 267 -24.21 3.99 -1.33
N GLU A 268 -23.90 5.03 -2.11
CA GLU A 268 -24.88 5.71 -2.94
C GLU A 268 -25.35 4.85 -4.11
N SER A 269 -26.67 4.70 -4.25
CA SER A 269 -27.26 3.83 -5.27
C SER A 269 -27.04 4.26 -6.74
N ASN A 270 -26.54 5.48 -6.97
CA ASN A 270 -26.32 6.07 -8.29
C ASN A 270 -24.85 6.14 -8.72
N ILE A 271 -23.93 5.45 -8.01
CA ILE A 271 -22.52 5.38 -8.42
C ILE A 271 -22.38 4.64 -9.76
N SER A 272 -21.65 5.26 -10.68
CA SER A 272 -21.32 4.70 -11.99
C SER A 272 -19.92 4.07 -12.05
N GLY A 273 -19.07 4.38 -11.07
CA GLY A 273 -17.75 3.76 -10.90
C GLY A 273 -16.67 4.77 -10.53
N TYR A 274 -15.42 4.34 -10.67
CA TYR A 274 -14.25 5.03 -10.15
C TYR A 274 -13.24 5.36 -11.22
N MET A 275 -12.58 6.51 -11.09
CA MET A 275 -11.37 6.83 -11.82
C MET A 275 -10.16 6.68 -10.90
N VAL A 276 -9.16 5.95 -11.35
CA VAL A 276 -7.95 5.62 -10.60
C VAL A 276 -6.82 6.53 -11.05
N TYR A 277 -6.14 7.12 -10.08
CA TYR A 277 -5.04 8.03 -10.28
C TYR A 277 -3.76 7.48 -9.65
N ARG A 278 -2.63 7.73 -10.30
CA ARG A 278 -1.30 7.33 -9.85
C ARG A 278 -0.30 8.47 -9.93
N SER A 279 0.70 8.46 -9.06
CA SER A 279 1.91 9.26 -9.20
C SER A 279 3.11 8.53 -8.59
N ASN A 280 4.33 8.85 -9.06
CA ASN A 280 5.57 8.38 -8.42
C ASN A 280 6.08 9.38 -7.37
N ASN A 281 5.32 10.45 -7.13
CA ASN A 281 5.62 11.48 -6.12
C ASN A 281 4.31 11.88 -5.44
N LEU A 282 4.29 11.86 -4.11
CA LEU A 282 3.11 12.20 -3.32
C LEU A 282 2.52 13.57 -3.69
N ASP A 283 3.40 14.56 -3.91
CA ASP A 283 3.05 15.93 -4.29
C ASP A 283 3.06 16.15 -5.82
N GLY A 284 3.26 15.07 -6.58
CA GLY A 284 3.35 15.05 -8.02
C GLY A 284 2.00 15.21 -8.73
N VAL A 285 2.08 15.24 -10.06
CA VAL A 285 0.90 15.19 -10.92
C VAL A 285 0.25 13.81 -10.76
N LYS A 286 -1.07 13.82 -10.55
CA LYS A 286 -1.92 12.63 -10.45
C LYS A 286 -2.41 12.28 -11.85
N GLU A 287 -1.88 11.22 -12.43
CA GLU A 287 -2.24 10.77 -13.77
C GLU A 287 -3.32 9.70 -13.68
N VAL A 288 -4.33 9.79 -14.54
CA VAL A 288 -5.36 8.75 -14.66
C VAL A 288 -4.75 7.52 -15.33
N ILE A 289 -4.97 6.34 -14.76
CA ILE A 289 -4.37 5.08 -15.27
C ILE A 289 -5.37 4.10 -15.88
N ASN A 290 -6.67 4.37 -15.78
CA ASN A 290 -7.73 3.55 -16.37
C ASN A 290 -8.51 4.32 -17.45
N ASP A 291 -8.85 3.66 -18.55
CA ASP A 291 -9.56 4.30 -19.68
C ASP A 291 -11.06 4.52 -19.42
N ASN A 292 -11.68 3.66 -18.62
CA ASN A 292 -13.11 3.68 -18.30
C ASN A 292 -13.33 3.55 -16.80
N LEU A 293 -14.46 4.07 -16.31
CA LEU A 293 -14.84 3.92 -14.90
C LEU A 293 -14.77 2.46 -14.47
N VAL A 294 -14.02 2.21 -13.40
CA VAL A 294 -13.95 0.91 -12.74
C VAL A 294 -15.25 0.72 -11.95
N ILE A 295 -15.97 -0.37 -12.21
CA ILE A 295 -17.27 -0.62 -11.55
C ILE A 295 -17.07 -1.45 -10.28
N GLU A 296 -16.09 -2.35 -10.30
CA GLU A 296 -15.70 -3.17 -9.16
C GLU A 296 -14.88 -2.34 -8.15
N ASN A 297 -14.83 -2.78 -6.90
CA ASN A 297 -14.03 -2.15 -5.85
C ASN A 297 -12.56 -2.61 -5.85
N THR A 298 -12.03 -2.90 -7.03
CA THR A 298 -10.66 -3.37 -7.23
C THR A 298 -10.11 -2.94 -8.58
N TYR A 299 -8.80 -2.69 -8.64
CA TYR A 299 -8.10 -2.36 -9.88
C TYR A 299 -6.67 -2.90 -9.84
N THR A 300 -6.22 -3.51 -10.95
CA THR A 300 -4.85 -4.00 -11.09
C THR A 300 -4.04 -3.09 -12.00
N ASP A 301 -2.95 -2.53 -11.46
CA ASP A 301 -1.95 -1.80 -12.24
C ASP A 301 -0.76 -2.71 -12.56
N SER A 302 -0.69 -3.12 -13.82
CA SER A 302 0.40 -3.94 -14.38
C SER A 302 1.53 -3.10 -15.00
N ASN A 303 1.37 -1.78 -15.12
CA ASN A 303 2.34 -0.90 -15.79
C ASN A 303 3.26 -0.22 -14.77
N VAL A 304 3.89 -1.04 -13.93
CA VAL A 304 4.69 -0.64 -12.78
C VAL A 304 6.12 -1.14 -12.98
N GLU A 305 7.08 -0.40 -12.42
CA GLU A 305 8.50 -0.72 -12.51
C GLU A 305 9.05 -0.99 -11.11
N ILE A 306 9.92 -1.99 -11.00
CA ILE A 306 10.67 -2.30 -9.77
C ILE A 306 11.44 -1.08 -9.24
N GLY A 307 11.62 -1.02 -7.92
CA GLY A 307 12.33 0.06 -7.23
C GLY A 307 11.61 1.41 -7.15
N ASN A 308 10.45 1.57 -7.81
CA ASN A 308 9.66 2.80 -7.71
C ASN A 308 8.65 2.76 -6.56
N THR A 309 8.47 3.90 -5.90
CA THR A 309 7.33 4.14 -5.01
C THR A 309 6.15 4.69 -5.80
N TYR A 310 4.98 4.10 -5.61
CA TYR A 310 3.73 4.55 -6.23
C TYR A 310 2.72 5.02 -5.19
N TYR A 311 2.01 6.08 -5.54
CA TYR A 311 0.93 6.68 -4.76
C TYR A 311 -0.36 6.65 -5.58
N TYR A 312 -1.46 6.21 -4.97
CA TYR A 312 -2.74 6.05 -5.63
C TYR A 312 -3.87 6.82 -4.95
N TRP A 313 -4.82 7.27 -5.76
CA TRP A 313 -6.06 7.91 -5.33
C TRP A 313 -7.22 7.47 -6.22
N LEU A 314 -8.44 7.62 -5.71
CA LEU A 314 -9.68 7.38 -6.45
C LEU A 314 -10.56 8.62 -6.45
N ILE A 315 -11.36 8.76 -7.51
CA ILE A 315 -12.53 9.64 -7.56
C ILE A 315 -13.73 8.78 -7.95
N ALA A 316 -14.83 8.88 -7.20
CA ALA A 316 -16.11 8.28 -7.56
C ALA A 316 -16.89 9.19 -8.51
N TYR A 317 -17.60 8.59 -9.47
CA TYR A 317 -18.50 9.27 -10.38
C TYR A 317 -19.92 8.72 -10.27
N ASP A 318 -20.92 9.60 -10.31
CA ASP A 318 -22.34 9.22 -10.33
C ASP A 318 -22.90 9.07 -11.77
N SER A 319 -24.13 8.58 -11.88
CA SER A 319 -24.85 8.40 -13.15
C SER A 319 -25.15 9.69 -13.92
N ASN A 320 -25.00 10.85 -13.28
CA ASN A 320 -25.19 12.15 -13.89
C ASN A 320 -23.84 12.80 -14.29
N GLY A 321 -22.72 12.14 -14.02
CA GLY A 321 -21.36 12.59 -14.34
C GLY A 321 -20.71 13.50 -13.29
N TYR A 322 -21.27 13.60 -12.09
CA TYR A 322 -20.66 14.34 -10.98
C TYR A 322 -19.62 13.49 -10.27
N SER A 323 -18.55 14.14 -9.82
CA SER A 323 -17.42 13.49 -9.14
C SER A 323 -17.35 13.85 -7.66
N SER A 324 -16.85 12.93 -6.84
CA SER A 324 -16.35 13.19 -5.48
C SER A 324 -15.05 14.00 -5.48
N ASP A 325 -14.52 14.31 -4.30
CA ASP A 325 -13.10 14.62 -4.12
C ASP A 325 -12.28 13.30 -4.08
N PHE A 326 -10.96 13.42 -3.88
CA PHE A 326 -10.06 12.27 -3.84
C PHE A 326 -10.23 11.44 -2.56
N SER A 327 -10.08 10.12 -2.71
CA SER A 327 -9.94 9.19 -1.60
C SER A 327 -8.73 9.47 -0.70
N ASN A 328 -8.60 8.69 0.39
CA ASN A 328 -7.32 8.52 1.06
C ASN A 328 -6.24 8.05 0.06
N VAL A 329 -4.98 8.39 0.34
CA VAL A 329 -3.84 7.91 -0.46
C VAL A 329 -3.50 6.48 -0.06
N ALA A 330 -3.25 5.62 -1.05
CA ALA A 330 -2.52 4.37 -0.85
C ALA A 330 -1.10 4.51 -1.39
N THR A 331 -0.13 4.00 -0.65
CA THR A 331 1.29 4.05 -1.01
C THR A 331 1.84 2.64 -1.03
N ILE A 332 2.65 2.33 -2.04
CA ILE A 332 3.36 1.06 -2.12
C ILE A 332 4.73 1.24 -2.75
N ASP A 333 5.73 0.59 -2.17
CA ASP A 333 7.08 0.50 -2.70
C ASP A 333 7.23 -0.80 -3.49
N MET A 334 7.62 -0.69 -4.76
CA MET A 334 7.99 -1.86 -5.55
C MET A 334 9.35 -2.38 -5.08
N PRO A 335 9.52 -3.70 -4.96
CA PRO A 335 10.81 -4.28 -4.58
C PRO A 335 11.87 -3.93 -5.63
N LEU A 336 13.13 -3.90 -5.24
CA LEU A 336 14.24 -3.61 -6.16
C LEU A 336 14.56 -4.80 -7.08
N VAL A 337 14.08 -5.99 -6.73
CA VAL A 337 14.30 -7.25 -7.46
C VAL A 337 13.04 -8.12 -7.43
N GLU A 338 12.80 -8.89 -8.48
CA GLU A 338 11.72 -9.89 -8.47
C GLU A 338 12.17 -11.20 -7.81
N MET A 339 11.45 -11.62 -6.76
CA MET A 339 11.71 -12.85 -6.01
C MET A 339 10.55 -13.86 -6.16
N VAL A 340 10.89 -15.14 -6.21
CA VAL A 340 9.94 -16.26 -6.28
C VAL A 340 10.05 -17.10 -5.02
N THR A 341 8.92 -17.37 -4.36
CA THR A 341 8.86 -18.31 -3.23
C THR A 341 9.13 -19.73 -3.72
N VAL A 342 10.08 -20.40 -3.07
CA VAL A 342 10.41 -21.81 -3.28
C VAL A 342 10.16 -22.56 -1.98
N LEU A 343 9.15 -23.41 -1.98
CA LEU A 343 8.74 -24.17 -0.79
C LEU A 343 9.72 -25.32 -0.50
N ALA A 344 10.00 -25.50 0.78
CA ALA A 344 10.72 -26.63 1.34
C ALA A 344 10.06 -27.95 0.92
N GLY A 345 10.88 -28.99 0.81
CA GLY A 345 10.42 -30.31 0.43
C GLY A 345 11.47 -31.10 -0.31
N THR A 346 11.02 -32.10 -1.05
CA THR A 346 11.89 -33.07 -1.71
C THR A 346 11.53 -33.13 -3.19
N THR A 347 12.55 -33.06 -4.05
CA THR A 347 12.41 -33.19 -5.51
C THR A 347 13.21 -34.37 -6.03
N SER A 348 12.76 -34.95 -7.15
CA SER A 348 13.40 -36.11 -7.77
C SER A 348 14.70 -35.68 -8.46
N ALA A 349 15.81 -36.37 -8.17
CA ALA A 349 17.08 -36.14 -8.86
C ALA A 349 17.76 -37.46 -9.26
N ASP A 350 18.56 -37.42 -10.32
CA ASP A 350 19.15 -38.61 -10.96
C ASP A 350 20.06 -39.43 -10.02
N ASN A 351 20.59 -38.80 -8.96
CA ASN A 351 21.50 -39.41 -7.98
C ASN A 351 20.86 -39.58 -6.58
N GLY A 352 19.53 -39.54 -6.49
CA GLY A 352 18.77 -39.64 -5.24
C GLY A 352 18.09 -38.32 -4.89
N ASP A 353 17.00 -38.41 -4.14
CA ASP A 353 16.14 -37.29 -3.77
C ASP A 353 16.92 -36.09 -3.17
N LEU A 354 16.64 -34.89 -3.68
CA LEU A 354 17.23 -33.63 -3.20
C LEU A 354 16.23 -32.94 -2.28
N THR A 355 16.64 -32.59 -1.06
CA THR A 355 15.75 -32.02 -0.03
C THR A 355 16.19 -30.62 0.39
N LEU A 356 15.22 -29.73 0.53
CA LEU A 356 15.34 -28.41 1.13
C LEU A 356 14.49 -28.37 2.41
N ASP A 357 15.10 -27.97 3.53
CA ASP A 357 14.48 -28.09 4.87
C ASP A 357 13.69 -26.86 5.32
N TYR A 358 13.74 -25.76 4.58
CA TYR A 358 13.07 -24.49 4.89
C TYR A 358 12.71 -23.74 3.62
N ASP A 359 11.68 -22.89 3.72
CA ASP A 359 11.23 -22.10 2.58
C ASP A 359 12.24 -20.99 2.29
N ILE A 360 12.49 -20.74 1.01
CA ILE A 360 13.34 -19.65 0.55
C ILE A 360 12.58 -18.79 -0.46
N GLU A 361 13.15 -17.64 -0.74
CA GLU A 361 12.84 -16.86 -1.93
C GLU A 361 14.08 -16.81 -2.81
N MET A 362 13.92 -17.05 -4.10
CA MET A 362 15.00 -17.02 -5.09
C MET A 362 14.73 -15.91 -6.10
N GLY A 363 15.77 -15.18 -6.52
CA GLY A 363 15.67 -14.23 -7.62
C GLY A 363 15.07 -14.90 -8.85
N LYS A 364 14.02 -14.30 -9.42
CA LYS A 364 13.34 -14.84 -10.61
C LYS A 364 14.27 -14.91 -11.82
N TYR A 365 15.19 -13.96 -11.88
CA TYR A 365 16.23 -13.81 -12.90
C TYR A 365 17.61 -13.70 -12.23
N GLU A 366 18.68 -13.78 -13.01
CA GLU A 366 19.99 -13.32 -12.58
C GLU A 366 19.98 -11.81 -12.33
N VAL A 367 20.88 -11.32 -11.46
CA VAL A 367 21.02 -9.88 -11.22
C VAL A 367 21.48 -9.20 -12.51
N THR A 368 20.77 -8.15 -12.91
CA THR A 368 20.98 -7.42 -14.17
C THR A 368 22.03 -6.32 -14.05
N ASN A 369 22.51 -5.83 -15.19
CA ASN A 369 23.38 -4.65 -15.24
C ASN A 369 22.71 -3.43 -14.60
N LYS A 370 21.41 -3.21 -14.85
CA LYS A 370 20.66 -2.08 -14.28
C LYS A 370 20.66 -2.14 -12.75
N GLU A 371 20.23 -3.27 -12.20
CA GLU A 371 20.18 -3.47 -10.75
C GLU A 371 21.56 -3.32 -10.10
N TYR A 372 22.61 -3.88 -10.73
CA TYR A 372 23.96 -3.76 -10.20
C TYR A 372 24.52 -2.33 -10.29
N VAL A 373 24.17 -1.56 -11.32
CA VAL A 373 24.54 -0.13 -11.41
C VAL A 373 23.91 0.69 -10.28
N GLU A 374 22.69 0.38 -9.86
CA GLU A 374 22.06 1.02 -8.71
C GLU A 374 22.87 0.79 -7.42
N PHE A 375 23.31 -0.45 -7.20
CA PHE A 375 24.26 -0.78 -6.13
C PHE A 375 25.54 0.04 -6.23
N LEU A 376 26.22 0.01 -7.38
CA LEU A 376 27.51 0.71 -7.55
C LEU A 376 27.40 2.21 -7.22
N ASN A 377 26.32 2.85 -7.67
CA ASN A 377 26.08 4.28 -7.49
C ASN A 377 25.66 4.64 -6.06
N SER A 378 24.95 3.77 -5.35
CA SER A 378 24.39 4.08 -4.03
C SER A 378 25.25 3.60 -2.87
N ALA A 379 26.01 2.50 -3.03
CA ALA A 379 26.85 1.94 -1.99
C ALA A 379 28.19 2.68 -1.81
N GLY A 380 28.53 3.61 -2.70
CA GLY A 380 29.79 4.34 -2.65
C GLY A 380 30.98 3.53 -3.17
N VAL A 381 30.76 2.72 -4.22
CA VAL A 381 31.83 1.97 -4.88
C VAL A 381 32.79 2.95 -5.58
N SER A 382 34.09 2.69 -5.47
CA SER A 382 35.11 3.54 -6.07
C SER A 382 35.09 3.42 -7.60
N PRO A 383 35.46 4.47 -8.36
CA PRO A 383 35.41 4.47 -9.84
C PRO A 383 36.18 3.33 -10.53
N ASP A 384 37.14 2.70 -9.85
CA ASP A 384 37.90 1.55 -10.32
C ASP A 384 37.18 0.20 -10.08
N GLY A 385 35.94 0.23 -9.60
CA GLY A 385 35.17 -0.98 -9.29
C GLY A 385 35.54 -1.63 -7.96
N SER A 386 36.20 -0.90 -7.05
CA SER A 386 36.57 -1.41 -5.73
C SER A 386 35.65 -0.92 -4.60
N TYR A 387 35.36 -1.82 -3.65
CA TYR A 387 34.57 -1.56 -2.45
C TYR A 387 35.17 -2.31 -1.27
N GLU A 388 35.36 -1.64 -0.13
CA GLU A 388 35.97 -2.22 1.08
C GLU A 388 37.30 -2.97 0.83
N ASN A 389 38.15 -2.41 -0.06
CA ASN A 389 39.43 -2.98 -0.50
C ASN A 389 39.34 -4.30 -1.28
N GLN A 390 38.15 -4.66 -1.77
CA GLN A 390 37.97 -5.76 -2.72
C GLN A 390 37.54 -5.20 -4.08
N GLU A 391 37.96 -5.85 -5.15
CA GLU A 391 37.39 -5.64 -6.47
C GLU A 391 36.00 -6.27 -6.49
N VAL A 392 34.96 -5.46 -6.73
CA VAL A 392 33.57 -5.92 -6.84
C VAL A 392 33.13 -6.08 -8.30
N ILE A 393 33.77 -5.36 -9.21
CA ILE A 393 33.61 -5.50 -10.65
C ILE A 393 34.92 -5.13 -11.34
N ASP A 394 35.33 -5.94 -12.32
CA ASP A 394 36.52 -5.70 -13.12
C ASP A 394 36.22 -4.65 -14.19
N MET A 395 36.53 -3.40 -13.89
CA MET A 395 36.29 -2.26 -14.79
C MET A 395 37.29 -2.20 -15.95
N ASP A 396 38.41 -2.93 -15.87
CA ASP A 396 39.47 -2.97 -16.89
C ASP A 396 39.20 -4.03 -17.96
N SER A 397 38.26 -4.94 -17.72
CA SER A 397 37.87 -6.00 -18.67
C SER A 397 37.16 -5.45 -19.91
N ASP A 398 37.58 -5.92 -21.09
CA ASP A 398 36.90 -5.64 -22.37
C ASP A 398 35.47 -6.19 -22.42
N TYR A 399 35.13 -7.15 -21.55
CA TYR A 399 33.80 -7.74 -21.44
C TYR A 399 32.89 -7.04 -20.42
N CYS A 400 33.42 -6.09 -19.64
CA CYS A 400 32.64 -5.39 -18.63
C CYS A 400 31.53 -4.58 -19.31
N GLN A 401 30.30 -4.78 -18.88
CA GLN A 401 29.10 -4.17 -19.48
C GLN A 401 28.72 -2.83 -18.86
N ILE A 402 29.44 -2.43 -17.81
CA ILE A 402 29.23 -1.19 -17.06
C ILE A 402 30.43 -0.26 -17.27
N SER A 403 30.19 1.05 -17.26
CA SER A 403 31.24 2.07 -17.35
C SER A 403 30.98 3.18 -16.34
N TYR A 404 31.94 4.10 -16.19
CA TYR A 404 31.86 5.24 -15.27
C TYR A 404 32.15 6.54 -16.04
N ASP A 405 31.27 7.53 -15.94
CA ASP A 405 31.35 8.77 -16.73
C ASP A 405 32.11 9.93 -16.03
N GLY A 406 32.62 9.68 -14.83
CA GLY A 406 33.22 10.69 -13.96
C GLY A 406 32.33 11.08 -12.77
N SER A 407 31.03 10.79 -12.84
CA SER A 407 30.06 11.03 -11.78
C SER A 407 29.31 9.77 -11.38
N ASN A 408 28.82 8.97 -12.34
CA ASN A 408 28.00 7.80 -12.09
C ASN A 408 28.45 6.62 -12.94
N PHE A 409 28.24 5.42 -12.39
CA PHE A 409 28.22 4.19 -13.15
C PHE A 409 26.99 4.15 -14.04
N TYR A 410 27.14 3.62 -15.24
CA TYR A 410 26.07 3.47 -16.23
C TYR A 410 26.28 2.21 -17.07
N VAL A 411 25.18 1.64 -17.55
CA VAL A 411 25.20 0.50 -18.47
C VAL A 411 25.66 0.95 -19.85
N LYS A 412 26.64 0.26 -20.45
CA LYS A 412 27.10 0.55 -21.81
C LYS A 412 25.97 0.22 -22.80
N TYR A 413 25.81 1.00 -23.86
CA TYR A 413 24.97 0.60 -24.99
C TYR A 413 25.78 -0.25 -25.97
N TRP A 414 25.15 -1.29 -26.52
CA TRP A 414 25.71 -2.05 -27.63
C TRP A 414 25.16 -1.54 -28.95
N THR A 415 25.78 -1.96 -30.06
CA THR A 415 25.24 -1.67 -31.40
C THR A 415 25.24 -2.93 -32.25
N ASP A 416 24.15 -3.16 -32.98
CA ASP A 416 24.10 -4.22 -33.99
C ASP A 416 24.89 -3.83 -35.27
N SER A 417 24.95 -4.73 -36.25
CA SER A 417 25.66 -4.53 -37.53
C SER A 417 25.10 -3.39 -38.35
N SER A 418 23.86 -3.00 -38.10
CA SER A 418 23.21 -1.86 -38.74
C SER A 418 23.52 -0.54 -38.03
N GLY A 419 24.14 -0.59 -36.85
CA GLY A 419 24.42 0.56 -36.00
C GLY A 419 23.26 0.95 -35.09
N THR A 420 22.25 0.09 -34.95
CA THR A 420 21.12 0.30 -34.04
C THR A 420 21.57 0.03 -32.61
N ALA A 421 21.25 0.94 -31.69
CA ALA A 421 21.56 0.78 -30.28
C ALA A 421 20.77 -0.37 -29.68
N ILE A 422 21.46 -1.24 -28.95
CA ILE A 422 20.88 -2.33 -28.16
C ILE A 422 21.00 -1.89 -26.70
N ASP A 423 19.85 -1.84 -26.02
CA ASP A 423 19.78 -1.68 -24.58
C ASP A 423 20.08 -3.03 -23.90
N ILE A 424 21.08 -3.03 -23.03
CA ILE A 424 21.53 -4.21 -22.28
C ILE A 424 21.34 -4.03 -20.77
N SER A 425 20.44 -3.12 -20.37
CA SER A 425 20.09 -2.88 -18.98
C SER A 425 19.59 -4.15 -18.29
N ASP A 426 18.74 -4.92 -18.98
CA ASP A 426 18.15 -6.18 -18.48
C ASP A 426 18.96 -7.42 -18.91
N TYR A 427 20.25 -7.28 -19.16
CA TYR A 427 21.17 -8.40 -19.35
C TYR A 427 21.82 -8.74 -18.01
N PRO A 428 22.17 -10.01 -17.74
CA PRO A 428 22.81 -10.39 -16.50
C PRO A 428 24.14 -9.65 -16.34
N VAL A 429 24.41 -9.15 -15.14
CA VAL A 429 25.68 -8.52 -14.84
C VAL A 429 26.81 -9.56 -14.93
N VAL A 430 27.92 -9.16 -15.54
CA VAL A 430 29.13 -9.97 -15.73
C VAL A 430 30.37 -9.21 -15.29
N GLU A 431 31.52 -9.90 -15.24
CA GLU A 431 32.80 -9.35 -14.75
C GLU A 431 32.75 -8.95 -13.27
N VAL A 432 31.78 -9.51 -12.54
CA VAL A 432 31.64 -9.33 -11.10
C VAL A 432 32.35 -10.45 -10.34
N THR A 433 32.92 -10.10 -9.19
CA THR A 433 33.55 -11.07 -8.29
C THR A 433 32.54 -11.59 -7.27
N TRP A 434 32.92 -12.63 -6.51
CA TRP A 434 32.11 -13.07 -5.37
C TRP A 434 31.93 -11.96 -4.33
N TYR A 435 32.95 -11.12 -4.14
CA TYR A 435 32.89 -9.97 -3.25
C TYR A 435 31.85 -8.95 -3.71
N GLY A 436 31.74 -8.73 -5.02
CA GLY A 436 30.71 -7.86 -5.58
C GLY A 436 29.31 -8.40 -5.37
N ALA A 437 29.09 -9.69 -5.63
CA ALA A 437 27.80 -10.32 -5.41
C ALA A 437 27.36 -10.30 -3.94
N VAL A 438 28.29 -10.52 -3.01
CA VAL A 438 28.02 -10.47 -1.56
C VAL A 438 27.75 -9.04 -1.07
N ALA A 439 28.52 -8.06 -1.55
CA ALA A 439 28.30 -6.66 -1.22
C ALA A 439 26.93 -6.18 -1.73
N TYR A 440 26.55 -6.58 -2.96
CA TYR A 440 25.22 -6.34 -3.52
C TYR A 440 24.10 -6.92 -2.64
N CYS A 441 24.24 -8.18 -2.21
CA CYS A 441 23.26 -8.83 -1.32
C CYS A 441 23.05 -8.05 -0.02
N ASN A 442 24.15 -7.63 0.62
CA ASN A 442 24.07 -6.84 1.85
C ASN A 442 23.44 -5.47 1.60
N TRP A 443 23.87 -4.76 0.55
CA TRP A 443 23.30 -3.47 0.18
C TRP A 443 21.80 -3.55 -0.04
N LEU A 444 21.34 -4.54 -0.82
CA LEU A 444 19.93 -4.76 -1.10
C LEU A 444 19.15 -5.07 0.19
N SER A 445 19.74 -5.86 1.09
CA SER A 445 19.14 -6.13 2.41
C SER A 445 18.92 -4.83 3.18
N GLU A 446 19.90 -3.92 3.19
CA GLU A 446 19.77 -2.63 3.86
C GLU A 446 18.73 -1.72 3.21
N GLN A 447 18.63 -1.70 1.87
CA GLN A 447 17.60 -0.93 1.17
C GLN A 447 16.19 -1.39 1.53
N GLU A 448 16.00 -2.69 1.75
CA GLU A 448 14.71 -3.28 2.12
C GLU A 448 14.53 -3.43 3.65
N GLY A 449 15.42 -2.85 4.46
CA GLY A 449 15.32 -2.84 5.91
C GLY A 449 15.54 -4.21 6.59
N LEU A 450 16.14 -5.16 5.88
CA LEU A 450 16.47 -6.51 6.35
C LEU A 450 17.83 -6.55 7.05
N THR A 451 18.03 -7.54 7.93
CA THR A 451 19.35 -7.78 8.53
C THR A 451 20.32 -8.34 7.48
N PRO A 452 21.47 -7.70 7.19
CA PRO A 452 22.43 -8.19 6.19
C PRO A 452 22.95 -9.59 6.50
N ALA A 453 23.06 -10.46 5.49
CA ALA A 453 23.46 -11.84 5.70
C ALA A 453 24.97 -12.02 5.94
N TYR A 454 25.79 -11.06 5.52
CA TYR A 454 27.25 -11.13 5.61
C TYR A 454 27.87 -10.07 6.53
N ASN A 455 28.95 -10.43 7.21
CA ASN A 455 29.87 -9.49 7.84
C ASN A 455 30.96 -9.11 6.83
N LEU A 456 30.88 -7.92 6.23
CA LEU A 456 31.86 -7.49 5.20
C LEU A 456 33.25 -7.17 5.75
N SER A 457 33.44 -7.07 7.07
CA SER A 457 34.80 -6.96 7.64
C SER A 457 35.57 -8.28 7.53
N GLU A 458 34.85 -9.40 7.53
CA GLU A 458 35.42 -10.75 7.47
C GLU A 458 35.10 -11.47 6.16
N TRP A 459 34.13 -10.96 5.39
CA TRP A 459 33.60 -11.55 4.17
C TRP A 459 33.06 -12.97 4.41
N GLU A 460 32.31 -13.12 5.49
CA GLU A 460 31.68 -14.37 5.91
C GLU A 460 30.23 -14.13 6.31
N LEU A 461 29.40 -15.17 6.26
CA LEU A 461 28.03 -15.08 6.74
C LEU A 461 27.98 -14.83 8.25
N ILE A 462 27.00 -14.04 8.68
CA ILE A 462 26.78 -13.77 10.11
C ILE A 462 26.31 -15.02 10.89
N ASN A 463 25.73 -15.99 10.18
CA ASN A 463 25.33 -17.28 10.74
C ASN A 463 25.54 -18.42 9.73
N THR A 464 26.00 -19.57 10.20
CA THR A 464 26.15 -20.77 9.38
C THR A 464 24.80 -21.43 9.11
N ASP A 465 23.85 -21.31 10.03
CA ASP A 465 22.46 -21.74 9.85
C ASP A 465 21.69 -20.78 8.94
N LYS A 466 21.61 -21.16 7.67
CA LYS A 466 20.97 -20.39 6.60
C LYS A 466 19.47 -20.18 6.84
N SER A 467 18.80 -21.07 7.57
CA SER A 467 17.38 -20.97 7.88
C SER A 467 17.03 -19.77 8.79
N THR A 468 18.05 -19.09 9.32
CA THR A 468 17.89 -17.92 10.20
C THR A 468 18.27 -16.60 9.54
N LEU A 469 18.72 -16.62 8.29
CA LEU A 469 19.21 -15.43 7.59
C LEU A 469 18.07 -14.74 6.83
N GLU A 470 17.61 -13.62 7.39
CA GLU A 470 16.55 -12.77 6.82
C GLU A 470 17.00 -12.05 5.54
N GLY A 471 18.22 -11.50 5.53
CA GLY A 471 18.75 -10.73 4.41
C GLY A 471 19.12 -11.58 3.19
N TYR A 472 19.26 -10.88 2.07
CA TYR A 472 19.70 -11.47 0.81
C TYR A 472 21.12 -12.03 0.91
N ARG A 473 21.34 -13.11 0.17
CA ARG A 473 22.60 -13.83 0.06
C ARG A 473 22.71 -14.60 -1.24
N LEU A 474 23.90 -15.13 -1.52
CA LEU A 474 24.04 -16.14 -2.55
C LEU A 474 23.39 -17.47 -2.10
N PRO A 475 22.81 -18.24 -3.04
CA PRO A 475 22.26 -19.55 -2.72
C PRO A 475 23.37 -20.54 -2.41
N THR A 476 23.09 -21.55 -1.60
CA THR A 476 23.91 -22.76 -1.52
C THR A 476 23.75 -23.59 -2.79
N GLU A 477 24.68 -24.51 -3.06
CA GLU A 477 24.57 -25.41 -4.22
C GLU A 477 23.27 -26.25 -4.15
N ASN A 478 22.87 -26.65 -2.94
CA ASN A 478 21.64 -27.41 -2.70
C ASN A 478 20.38 -26.58 -2.99
N GLU A 479 20.30 -25.34 -2.48
CA GLU A 479 19.18 -24.43 -2.76
C GLU A 479 19.08 -24.14 -4.25
N TRP A 480 20.23 -23.90 -4.90
CA TRP A 480 20.30 -23.62 -6.33
C TRP A 480 19.80 -24.82 -7.15
N GLU A 481 20.31 -26.03 -6.91
CA GLU A 481 19.91 -27.21 -7.69
C GLU A 481 18.45 -27.59 -7.42
N TYR A 482 17.98 -27.51 -6.17
CA TYR A 482 16.58 -27.76 -5.81
C TYR A 482 15.64 -26.81 -6.56
N THR A 483 16.02 -25.55 -6.64
CA THR A 483 15.28 -24.53 -7.37
C THR A 483 15.34 -24.78 -8.88
N ALA A 484 16.51 -25.09 -9.44
CA ALA A 484 16.69 -25.38 -10.87
C ALA A 484 15.79 -26.54 -11.34
N ARG A 485 15.60 -27.53 -10.47
CA ARG A 485 14.73 -28.69 -10.69
C ARG A 485 13.23 -28.41 -10.58
N GLY A 486 12.81 -27.20 -10.21
CA GLY A 486 11.40 -26.85 -10.07
C GLY A 486 10.80 -27.14 -8.68
N GLY A 487 11.63 -27.43 -7.67
CA GLY A 487 11.20 -27.67 -6.29
C GLY A 487 10.22 -28.84 -6.14
N VAL A 488 9.24 -28.71 -5.25
CA VAL A 488 8.26 -29.77 -4.91
C VAL A 488 7.39 -30.23 -6.10
N ASN A 489 7.22 -29.37 -7.10
CA ASN A 489 6.45 -29.67 -8.32
C ASN A 489 7.35 -29.92 -9.53
N GLY A 490 8.65 -30.07 -9.27
CA GLY A 490 9.68 -30.23 -10.28
C GLY A 490 9.62 -31.57 -11.01
N GLU A 491 9.92 -31.54 -12.31
CA GLU A 491 10.10 -32.73 -13.12
C GLU A 491 11.60 -33.09 -13.23
N ALA A 492 11.91 -34.38 -13.35
CA ALA A 492 13.29 -34.84 -13.51
C ALA A 492 13.80 -34.57 -14.94
N THR A 493 14.20 -33.32 -15.20
CA THR A 493 14.75 -32.87 -16.48
C THR A 493 16.26 -32.64 -16.43
N THR A 494 16.94 -32.79 -17.57
CA THR A 494 18.38 -32.55 -17.71
C THR A 494 18.76 -31.06 -17.55
N TYR A 495 17.91 -30.17 -18.05
CA TYR A 495 18.02 -28.72 -17.93
C TYR A 495 16.83 -28.18 -17.12
N ALA A 496 16.92 -26.98 -16.57
CA ALA A 496 15.86 -26.43 -15.73
C ALA A 496 14.55 -26.26 -16.53
N GLY A 497 13.53 -27.09 -16.25
CA GLY A 497 12.23 -27.05 -16.92
C GLY A 497 12.10 -27.75 -18.29
N SER A 498 13.18 -28.37 -18.82
CA SER A 498 13.11 -29.14 -20.08
C SER A 498 14.28 -30.13 -20.26
N ASN A 499 14.07 -31.18 -21.05
CA ASN A 499 15.14 -32.03 -21.58
C ASN A 499 15.75 -31.48 -22.88
N ASN A 500 15.16 -30.41 -23.44
CA ASN A 500 15.63 -29.74 -24.64
C ASN A 500 16.28 -28.41 -24.28
N ILE A 501 17.62 -28.33 -24.39
CA ILE A 501 18.38 -27.14 -24.01
C ILE A 501 17.94 -25.87 -24.75
N ASP A 502 17.52 -25.97 -26.01
CA ASP A 502 17.15 -24.81 -26.82
C ASP A 502 15.90 -24.07 -26.31
N GLU A 503 15.06 -24.76 -25.52
CA GLU A 503 13.86 -24.18 -24.92
C GLU A 503 14.16 -23.31 -23.71
N VAL A 504 15.23 -23.64 -22.96
CA VAL A 504 15.44 -23.15 -21.59
C VAL A 504 16.75 -22.40 -21.39
N ALA A 505 17.69 -22.48 -22.34
CA ALA A 505 19.02 -21.94 -22.16
C ALA A 505 19.54 -21.12 -23.34
N TRP A 506 20.24 -20.05 -23.01
CA TRP A 506 21.24 -19.44 -23.89
C TRP A 506 22.60 -20.09 -23.66
N TYR A 507 23.11 -20.79 -24.65
CA TYR A 507 24.37 -21.52 -24.55
C TYR A 507 25.11 -21.43 -25.88
N ARG A 508 26.31 -22.03 -25.97
CA ARG A 508 27.18 -21.89 -27.13
C ARG A 508 26.53 -22.27 -28.47
N GLY A 509 25.50 -23.11 -28.46
CA GLY A 509 24.81 -23.51 -29.68
C GLY A 509 23.83 -22.47 -30.23
N ASN A 510 23.36 -21.52 -29.42
CA ASN A 510 22.27 -20.62 -29.79
C ASN A 510 22.39 -19.17 -29.25
N SER A 511 23.50 -18.82 -28.60
CA SER A 511 23.75 -17.48 -28.06
C SER A 511 24.56 -16.58 -29.02
N ASP A 512 24.61 -16.94 -30.30
CA ASP A 512 25.24 -16.11 -31.32
C ASP A 512 24.38 -14.87 -31.56
N ILE A 513 24.99 -13.68 -31.47
CA ILE A 513 24.29 -12.42 -31.76
C ILE A 513 24.44 -12.16 -33.26
N GLU A 514 23.43 -12.53 -34.05
CA GLU A 514 23.40 -12.30 -35.49
C GLU A 514 23.63 -10.81 -35.80
N GLY A 515 24.65 -10.53 -36.62
CA GLY A 515 24.97 -9.17 -37.00
C GLY A 515 25.79 -8.39 -35.97
N SER A 516 26.49 -9.00 -35.01
CA SER A 516 27.48 -8.24 -34.26
C SER A 516 28.77 -8.01 -35.08
N SER A 517 29.23 -6.75 -35.22
CA SER A 517 30.45 -6.41 -35.97
C SER A 517 31.75 -6.67 -35.19
N ASN A 518 31.63 -7.11 -33.93
CA ASN A 518 32.73 -7.29 -33.01
C ASN A 518 32.82 -8.78 -32.64
N PHE A 519 33.94 -9.43 -32.96
CA PHE A 519 34.16 -10.85 -32.63
C PHE A 519 34.18 -11.08 -31.10
N SER A 520 34.38 -10.02 -30.31
CA SER A 520 34.24 -9.98 -28.84
C SER A 520 32.78 -10.02 -28.35
N ILE A 521 31.81 -9.93 -29.27
CA ILE A 521 30.35 -9.87 -29.01
C ILE A 521 29.63 -10.86 -29.96
N GLY A 522 30.36 -11.80 -30.58
CA GLY A 522 29.79 -12.79 -31.52
C GLY A 522 29.02 -13.91 -30.82
N MET A 523 29.32 -14.15 -29.54
CA MET A 523 28.61 -15.03 -28.61
C MET A 523 28.50 -14.27 -27.29
N GLY A 524 27.31 -14.16 -26.70
CA GLY A 524 27.19 -13.44 -25.45
C GLY A 524 25.97 -13.77 -24.62
N THR A 525 25.93 -13.21 -23.42
CA THR A 525 24.75 -13.08 -22.56
C THR A 525 23.62 -12.41 -23.32
N LEU A 526 22.40 -12.80 -23.04
CA LEU A 526 21.18 -12.21 -23.59
C LEU A 526 20.36 -11.59 -22.45
N SER A 527 19.37 -10.79 -22.81
CA SER A 527 18.39 -10.29 -21.84
C SER A 527 17.76 -11.47 -21.10
N ILE A 528 17.56 -11.29 -19.79
CA ILE A 528 16.93 -12.26 -18.91
C ILE A 528 15.51 -12.62 -19.36
N GLY A 529 15.04 -13.80 -19.00
CA GLY A 529 13.64 -14.20 -19.16
C GLY A 529 13.19 -14.50 -20.59
N GLN A 530 14.11 -14.56 -21.56
CA GLN A 530 13.77 -14.76 -22.98
C GLN A 530 13.57 -16.24 -23.37
N LYS A 531 13.92 -17.17 -22.47
CA LYS A 531 13.70 -18.61 -22.62
C LYS A 531 12.57 -19.10 -21.71
N LYS A 532 12.17 -20.36 -21.86
CA LYS A 532 11.14 -20.97 -21.02
C LYS A 532 11.66 -21.10 -19.57
N ALA A 533 10.87 -20.63 -18.61
CA ALA A 533 11.12 -20.86 -17.19
C ALA A 533 10.93 -22.32 -16.77
N ASN A 534 11.43 -22.67 -15.59
CA ASN A 534 11.08 -23.91 -14.90
C ASN A 534 9.68 -23.88 -14.28
N GLU A 535 9.30 -24.95 -13.58
CA GLU A 535 7.98 -25.13 -12.96
C GLU A 535 7.66 -24.12 -11.86
N LEU A 536 8.66 -23.39 -11.36
CA LEU A 536 8.51 -22.31 -10.37
C LEU A 536 8.40 -20.92 -11.03
N ASN A 537 8.44 -20.84 -12.36
CA ASN A 537 8.52 -19.58 -13.10
C ASN A 537 9.84 -18.81 -12.86
N ILE A 538 10.94 -19.54 -12.63
CA ILE A 538 12.30 -18.99 -12.52
C ILE A 538 13.04 -19.28 -13.82
N TYR A 539 13.71 -18.25 -14.33
CA TYR A 539 14.33 -18.24 -15.65
C TYR A 539 15.84 -18.40 -15.59
N ASP A 540 16.40 -18.85 -16.72
CA ASP A 540 17.84 -18.86 -17.01
C ASP A 540 18.72 -19.65 -16.02
N MET A 541 18.12 -20.53 -15.21
CA MET A 541 18.85 -21.48 -14.36
C MET A 541 19.73 -22.47 -15.17
N SER A 542 19.57 -22.52 -16.49
CA SER A 542 20.46 -23.21 -17.42
C SER A 542 20.96 -22.20 -18.47
N GLY A 543 22.27 -21.99 -18.57
CA GLY A 543 22.88 -21.09 -19.56
C GLY A 543 22.94 -19.62 -19.12
N ASN A 544 23.08 -18.74 -20.11
CA ASN A 544 23.27 -17.29 -20.00
C ASN A 544 24.56 -16.90 -19.25
N VAL A 545 24.61 -17.03 -17.93
CA VAL A 545 25.80 -16.82 -17.08
C VAL A 545 25.99 -17.95 -16.07
N TRP A 546 27.25 -18.24 -15.71
CA TRP A 546 27.51 -19.00 -14.50
C TRP A 546 27.00 -18.24 -13.29
N GLU A 547 26.35 -18.95 -12.37
CA GLU A 547 25.83 -18.35 -11.15
C GLU A 547 26.66 -18.75 -9.94
N MET A 548 27.19 -17.75 -9.23
CA MET A 548 27.93 -17.95 -7.99
C MET A 548 27.05 -18.45 -6.85
N THR A 549 27.57 -19.39 -6.07
CA THR A 549 26.93 -19.89 -4.84
C THR A 549 27.74 -19.52 -3.60
N ASP A 550 27.13 -19.63 -2.44
CA ASP A 550 27.78 -19.49 -1.13
C ASP A 550 28.46 -20.79 -0.65
N SER A 551 28.40 -21.86 -1.45
CA SER A 551 29.05 -23.13 -1.12
C SER A 551 30.55 -23.08 -1.40
N ILE A 552 31.35 -23.34 -0.38
CA ILE A 552 32.82 -23.24 -0.40
C ILE A 552 33.43 -24.59 -0.79
N ASP A 553 34.46 -24.57 -1.64
CA ASP A 553 35.27 -25.77 -1.94
C ASP A 553 36.04 -26.21 -0.68
N SER A 554 35.73 -27.39 -0.17
CA SER A 554 36.38 -27.95 1.03
C SER A 554 37.90 -28.18 0.86
N LEU A 555 38.40 -28.22 -0.38
CA LEU A 555 39.83 -28.36 -0.66
C LEU A 555 40.56 -27.01 -0.73
N ASP A 556 39.84 -25.92 -0.98
CA ASP A 556 40.40 -24.56 -1.06
C ASP A 556 39.32 -23.51 -0.75
N SER A 557 39.35 -22.94 0.46
CA SER A 557 38.33 -21.99 0.93
C SER A 557 38.29 -20.66 0.16
N ARG A 558 39.26 -20.43 -0.73
CA ARG A 558 39.28 -19.29 -1.66
C ARG A 558 38.40 -19.53 -2.87
N ARG A 559 37.84 -20.74 -3.04
CA ARG A 559 37.00 -21.12 -4.17
C ARG A 559 35.57 -21.38 -3.71
N ILE A 560 34.63 -21.02 -4.57
CA ILE A 560 33.20 -21.22 -4.41
C ILE A 560 32.67 -22.05 -5.57
N PHE A 561 31.59 -22.79 -5.33
CA PHE A 561 30.88 -23.51 -6.38
C PHE A 561 30.09 -22.55 -7.26
N VAL A 562 30.07 -22.84 -8.55
CA VAL A 562 29.25 -22.15 -9.56
C VAL A 562 28.39 -23.15 -10.31
N ARG A 563 27.22 -22.70 -10.76
CA ARG A 563 26.18 -23.54 -11.37
C ARG A 563 25.61 -22.92 -12.65
N GLY A 564 24.81 -23.70 -13.38
CA GLY A 564 24.01 -23.23 -14.52
C GLY A 564 24.71 -23.18 -15.88
N GLY A 565 26.04 -23.05 -15.92
CA GLY A 565 26.75 -22.83 -17.18
C GLY A 565 26.44 -21.46 -17.78
N GLY A 566 27.06 -21.10 -18.90
CA GLY A 566 26.78 -19.80 -19.53
C GLY A 566 26.78 -19.82 -21.05
N SER A 567 26.50 -18.67 -21.64
CA SER A 567 26.35 -18.45 -23.08
C SER A 567 27.52 -18.99 -23.92
N THR A 568 28.75 -18.95 -23.40
CA THR A 568 29.93 -19.43 -24.13
C THR A 568 30.20 -20.94 -23.97
N ASN A 569 29.36 -21.67 -23.21
CA ASN A 569 29.61 -23.05 -22.84
C ASN A 569 28.80 -24.07 -23.65
N TYR A 570 29.39 -25.26 -23.82
CA TYR A 570 28.67 -26.40 -24.40
C TYR A 570 27.50 -26.82 -23.51
N SER A 571 26.49 -27.43 -24.13
CA SER A 571 25.26 -27.88 -23.45
C SER A 571 25.51 -28.73 -22.21
N SER A 572 26.56 -29.55 -22.18
CA SER A 572 26.90 -30.40 -21.03
C SER A 572 27.26 -29.62 -19.77
N ARG A 573 27.60 -28.33 -19.88
CA ARG A 573 27.88 -27.46 -18.73
C ARG A 573 26.65 -26.74 -18.20
N CYS A 574 25.53 -26.82 -18.91
CA CYS A 574 24.27 -26.17 -18.54
C CYS A 574 23.29 -27.11 -17.85
N GLU A 575 23.66 -28.38 -17.67
CA GLU A 575 22.85 -29.39 -17.00
C GLU A 575 22.63 -29.02 -15.52
N VAL A 576 21.45 -29.29 -14.99
CA VAL A 576 21.10 -28.92 -13.60
C VAL A 576 21.99 -29.60 -12.57
N THR A 577 22.70 -30.67 -12.92
CA THR A 577 23.64 -31.42 -12.06
C THR A 577 25.09 -30.94 -12.16
N TYR A 578 25.44 -30.13 -13.16
CA TYR A 578 26.82 -29.75 -13.40
C TYR A 578 27.25 -28.63 -12.43
N SER A 579 28.39 -28.83 -11.75
CA SER A 579 29.09 -27.78 -11.00
C SER A 579 30.53 -27.58 -11.47
N ASP A 580 31.01 -26.36 -11.31
CA ASP A 580 32.42 -25.99 -11.41
C ASP A 580 32.81 -25.17 -10.17
N THR A 581 34.08 -24.80 -10.03
CA THR A 581 34.56 -23.98 -8.92
C THR A 581 35.48 -22.85 -9.36
N PHE A 582 35.16 -21.61 -8.97
CA PHE A 582 35.92 -20.41 -9.28
C PHE A 582 36.53 -19.79 -8.03
N TYR A 583 37.63 -19.04 -8.17
CA TYR A 583 38.17 -18.26 -7.06
C TYR A 583 37.26 -17.08 -6.76
N LYS A 584 37.08 -16.74 -5.47
CA LYS A 584 36.27 -15.60 -5.03
C LYS A 584 36.69 -14.27 -5.68
N SER A 585 37.99 -14.11 -5.92
CA SER A 585 38.59 -12.93 -6.54
C SER A 585 38.54 -12.92 -8.06
N ASN A 586 38.04 -13.98 -8.71
CA ASN A 586 37.96 -13.99 -10.17
C ASN A 586 36.68 -13.28 -10.62
N SER A 587 36.85 -12.31 -11.50
CA SER A 587 35.89 -11.89 -12.51
C SER A 587 36.06 -12.74 -13.77
N GLY A 588 35.02 -12.84 -14.60
CA GLY A 588 35.18 -13.39 -15.93
C GLY A 588 33.89 -13.49 -16.72
N TYR A 589 34.02 -13.72 -18.03
CA TYR A 589 32.88 -13.83 -18.91
C TYR A 589 32.55 -15.30 -19.23
N PRO A 590 31.28 -15.76 -19.14
CA PRO A 590 30.09 -15.07 -18.63
C PRO A 590 29.78 -15.51 -17.18
N GLN A 591 30.41 -14.89 -16.16
CA GLN A 591 30.16 -15.16 -14.74
C GLN A 591 29.30 -14.04 -14.15
N GLY A 592 28.17 -14.41 -13.55
CA GLY A 592 27.25 -13.53 -12.84
C GLY A 592 26.73 -14.22 -11.57
N PHE A 593 25.54 -13.84 -11.12
CA PHE A 593 24.92 -14.43 -9.94
C PHE A 593 23.41 -14.16 -9.88
N ARG A 594 22.73 -14.93 -9.05
CA ARG A 594 21.41 -14.59 -8.53
C ARG A 594 21.43 -14.60 -7.01
N ILE A 595 20.39 -14.03 -6.44
CA ILE A 595 20.24 -13.88 -5.00
C ILE A 595 19.15 -14.78 -4.45
N THR A 596 19.23 -15.08 -3.16
CA THR A 596 18.21 -15.77 -2.39
C THR A 596 18.10 -15.14 -1.00
N ARG A 597 16.99 -15.37 -0.30
CA ARG A 597 16.87 -15.15 1.14
C ARG A 597 15.96 -16.20 1.75
N THR A 598 16.04 -16.38 3.06
CA THR A 598 15.14 -17.31 3.75
C THR A 598 13.77 -16.68 3.97
N LYS A 599 12.71 -17.44 3.74
CA LYS A 599 11.34 -17.03 4.02
C LYS A 599 10.99 -17.38 5.47
N ILE A 600 11.00 -16.38 6.35
CA ILE A 600 10.82 -16.53 7.81
C ILE A 600 9.34 -16.54 8.20
#